data_AF-A0A9D8X830-F1
#
_entry.id   AF-A0A9D8X830-F1
#
_cell.length_a   1.000
_cell.length_b   1.000
_cell.length_c   1.000
_cell.angle_alpha   90.00
_cell.angle_beta   90.00
_cell.angle_gamma   90.00
#
_symmetry.space_group_name_H-M   'P 1'
#
loop_
_entity.id
_entity.type
_entity.pdbx_description
1 polymer ?
#
loop_
_entity_poly.entity_id
_entity_poly.type
_entity_poly.pdbx_seq_one_letter_code
_entity_poly.pdbx_strand_id
1 'polypeptide(L)'
;MTEKTREILNDKRLTEYHNKWFDEMYAVYKGERKEPFYLNGVYGSAPDPNIIYTEPEKWVEQALEDLAKKAYDVISEERFVPLCIQQDIYGVHFTDKIFGAEVVLKSGGWNSFYLTTPIGELKKPDLETNETWLIAKRVAKAFVDLDVSVPFFGLPTIASVLNIAVNLYG
;
A
#
# COMPACT_ATOMS: atom_id res chain seq x y z
N MET A 1 18.08 -5.89 -1.68
CA MET A 1 17.75 -5.49 -3.07
C MET A 1 19.02 -5.45 -3.92
N THR A 2 18.97 -5.97 -5.15
CA THR A 2 20.13 -5.96 -6.08
C THR A 2 20.38 -4.60 -6.74
N GLU A 3 21.62 -4.32 -7.16
CA GLU A 3 21.95 -3.10 -7.90
C GLU A 3 21.17 -2.98 -9.21
N LYS A 4 21.03 -4.08 -9.94
CA LYS A 4 20.22 -4.14 -11.17
C LYS A 4 18.76 -3.74 -10.92
N THR A 5 18.17 -4.18 -9.81
CA THR A 5 16.81 -3.79 -9.42
C THR A 5 16.73 -2.28 -9.20
N ARG A 6 17.71 -1.70 -8.48
CA ARG A 6 17.81 -0.27 -8.23
C ARG A 6 17.91 0.53 -9.53
N GLU A 7 18.77 0.10 -10.45
CA GLU A 7 18.95 0.73 -11.77
C GLU A 7 17.64 0.72 -12.57
N ILE A 8 16.94 -0.42 -12.63
CA ILE A 8 15.67 -0.54 -13.35
C ILE A 8 14.61 0.38 -12.75
N LEU A 9 14.43 0.37 -11.42
CA LEU A 9 13.40 1.17 -10.74
C LEU A 9 13.73 2.67 -10.66
N ASN A 10 14.87 3.08 -11.20
CA ASN A 10 15.26 4.48 -11.40
C ASN A 10 15.51 4.81 -12.89
N ASP A 11 15.14 3.91 -13.82
CA ASP A 11 15.34 4.15 -15.24
C ASP A 11 14.51 5.33 -15.71
N LYS A 12 15.18 6.30 -16.35
CA LYS A 12 14.59 7.54 -16.83
C LYS A 12 13.37 7.32 -17.74
N ARG A 13 13.36 6.27 -18.56
CA ARG A 13 12.23 5.96 -19.47
C ARG A 13 10.96 5.66 -18.68
N LEU A 14 11.10 4.97 -17.55
CA LEU A 14 9.98 4.63 -16.67
C LEU A 14 9.52 5.86 -15.89
N THR A 15 10.44 6.70 -15.41
CA THR A 15 10.09 7.97 -14.75
C THR A 15 9.38 8.93 -15.70
N GLU A 16 9.82 9.03 -16.96
CA GLU A 16 9.16 9.85 -17.98
C GLU A 16 7.75 9.33 -18.31
N TYR A 17 7.60 8.01 -18.48
CA TYR A 17 6.29 7.36 -18.65
C TYR A 17 5.37 7.67 -17.47
N HIS A 18 5.87 7.49 -16.25
CA HIS A 18 5.15 7.75 -15.01
C HIS A 18 4.67 9.21 -14.93
N ASN A 19 5.57 10.17 -15.13
CA ASN A 19 5.25 11.60 -15.01
C ASN A 19 4.22 12.04 -16.05
N LYS A 20 4.38 11.59 -17.30
CA LYS A 20 3.40 11.85 -18.37
C LYS A 20 2.00 11.43 -17.94
N TRP A 21 1.83 10.20 -17.44
CA TRP A 21 0.51 9.71 -17.06
C TRP A 21 -0.01 10.28 -15.75
N PHE A 22 0.87 10.68 -14.84
CA PHE A 22 0.48 11.40 -13.64
C PHE A 22 -0.12 12.77 -13.98
N ASP A 23 0.46 13.48 -14.96
CA ASP A 23 -0.10 14.74 -15.48
C ASP A 23 -1.50 14.52 -16.08
N GLU A 24 -1.68 13.45 -16.84
CA GLU A 24 -2.99 13.07 -17.40
C GLU A 24 -4.03 12.74 -16.32
N MET A 25 -3.62 12.03 -15.27
CA MET A 25 -4.49 11.74 -14.12
C MET A 25 -4.87 13.04 -13.39
N TYR A 26 -3.92 13.97 -13.25
CA TYR A 26 -4.16 15.26 -12.61
C TYR A 26 -5.09 16.16 -13.45
N ALA A 27 -5.02 16.07 -14.78
CA ALA A 27 -5.96 16.73 -15.67
C ALA A 27 -7.40 16.18 -15.51
N VAL A 28 -7.58 14.88 -15.26
CA VAL A 28 -8.90 14.32 -14.91
C VAL A 28 -9.39 14.89 -13.57
N TYR A 29 -8.53 14.92 -12.55
CA TYR A 29 -8.88 15.49 -11.24
C TYR A 29 -9.36 16.95 -11.35
N LYS A 30 -8.75 17.75 -12.23
CA LYS A 30 -9.16 19.14 -12.51
C LYS A 30 -10.38 19.28 -13.43
N GLY A 31 -10.84 18.18 -14.04
CA GLY A 31 -11.89 18.23 -15.06
C GLY A 31 -11.44 18.81 -16.41
N GLU A 32 -10.14 18.86 -16.68
CA GLU A 32 -9.54 19.38 -17.92
C GLU A 32 -9.52 18.33 -19.03
N ARG A 33 -9.43 17.04 -18.67
CA ARG A 33 -9.48 15.92 -19.61
C ARG A 33 -10.93 15.45 -19.80
N LYS A 34 -11.38 15.42 -21.06
CA LYS A 34 -12.74 14.99 -21.44
C LYS A 34 -12.85 13.51 -21.77
N GLU A 35 -11.76 12.92 -22.27
CA GLU A 35 -11.73 11.53 -22.68
C GLU A 35 -11.39 10.61 -21.50
N PRO A 36 -12.06 9.45 -21.37
CA PRO A 36 -11.70 8.45 -20.37
C PRO A 36 -10.27 7.95 -20.60
N PHE A 37 -9.65 7.43 -19.54
CA PHE A 37 -8.39 6.71 -19.65
C PHE A 37 -8.40 5.52 -18.71
N TYR A 38 -7.60 4.51 -19.03
CA TYR A 38 -7.51 3.29 -18.23
C TYR A 38 -6.34 3.36 -17.26
N LEU A 39 -6.63 3.11 -15.99
CA LEU A 39 -5.66 3.00 -14.90
C LEU A 39 -5.72 1.58 -14.35
N ASN A 40 -4.63 0.82 -14.46
CA ASN A 40 -4.55 -0.51 -13.86
C ASN A 40 -3.13 -0.78 -13.38
N GLY A 41 -2.87 -0.58 -12.10
CA GLY A 41 -1.54 -0.78 -11.52
C GLY A 41 -1.13 -2.25 -11.48
N VAL A 42 0.18 -2.49 -11.49
CA VAL A 42 0.75 -3.79 -11.19
C VAL A 42 1.43 -3.75 -9.83
N TYR A 43 1.22 -4.80 -9.04
CA TYR A 43 1.72 -4.89 -7.69
C TYR A 43 2.98 -5.74 -7.61
N GLY A 44 3.93 -5.29 -6.80
CA GLY A 44 5.03 -6.10 -6.34
C GLY A 44 4.57 -7.06 -5.25
N SER A 45 5.06 -8.29 -5.28
CA SER A 45 4.78 -9.26 -4.24
C SER A 45 6.03 -9.91 -3.67
N ALA A 46 5.99 -10.20 -2.37
CA ALA A 46 6.92 -11.13 -1.74
C ALA A 46 6.45 -12.58 -1.96
N PRO A 47 7.36 -13.57 -2.10
CA PRO A 47 6.99 -14.98 -2.22
C PRO A 47 6.18 -15.49 -1.02
N ASP A 48 6.52 -15.05 0.19
CA ASP A 48 5.71 -15.26 1.38
C ASP A 48 4.94 -13.97 1.69
N PRO A 49 3.60 -13.95 1.56
CA PRO A 49 2.81 -12.75 1.85
C PRO A 49 2.81 -12.38 3.34
N ASN A 50 3.14 -13.30 4.25
CA ASN A 50 3.11 -13.05 5.70
C ASN A 50 4.43 -12.48 6.24
N ILE A 51 5.50 -12.46 5.43
CA ILE A 51 6.81 -11.95 5.85
C ILE A 51 6.76 -10.48 6.26
N ILE A 52 5.76 -9.71 5.79
CA ILE A 52 5.53 -8.33 6.21
C ILE A 52 5.32 -8.18 7.73
N TYR A 53 4.77 -9.21 8.40
CA TYR A 53 4.53 -9.19 9.85
C TYR A 53 5.77 -9.49 10.69
N THR A 54 6.80 -10.09 10.10
CA THR A 54 8.02 -10.53 10.81
C THR A 54 9.27 -9.77 10.36
N GLU A 55 9.47 -9.62 9.04
CA GLU A 55 10.60 -8.94 8.40
C GLU A 55 10.08 -7.90 7.36
N PRO A 56 9.43 -6.80 7.80
CA PRO A 56 8.82 -5.82 6.89
C PRO A 56 9.80 -5.18 5.89
N GLU A 57 11.06 -4.95 6.26
CA GLU A 57 12.06 -4.41 5.36
C GLU A 57 12.34 -5.38 4.19
N LYS A 58 12.44 -6.67 4.50
CA LYS A 58 12.66 -7.73 3.51
C LYS A 58 11.45 -7.93 2.61
N TRP A 59 10.23 -7.76 3.14
CA TRP A 59 9.02 -7.72 2.33
C TRP A 59 9.10 -6.61 1.26
N VAL A 60 9.53 -5.40 1.64
CA VAL A 60 9.70 -4.28 0.69
C VAL A 60 10.71 -4.61 -0.39
N GLU A 61 11.88 -5.12 -0.01
CA GLU A 61 12.91 -5.50 -0.98
C GLU A 61 12.42 -6.55 -1.97
N GLN A 62 11.73 -7.59 -1.50
CA GLN A 62 11.22 -8.65 -2.36
C GLN A 62 10.12 -8.16 -3.31
N ALA A 63 9.22 -7.30 -2.81
CA ALA A 63 8.18 -6.70 -3.63
C ALA A 63 8.77 -5.80 -4.74
N LEU A 64 9.80 -5.02 -4.43
CA LEU A 64 10.48 -4.18 -5.43
C LEU A 64 11.27 -5.02 -6.44
N GLU A 65 11.91 -6.10 -6.01
CA GLU A 65 12.56 -7.05 -6.91
C GLU A 65 11.58 -7.72 -7.87
N ASP A 66 10.37 -8.01 -7.42
CA ASP A 66 9.30 -8.50 -8.27
C ASP A 66 8.80 -7.44 -9.26
N LEU A 67 8.63 -6.18 -8.83
CA LEU A 67 8.27 -5.07 -9.72
C LEU A 67 9.29 -4.86 -10.84
N ALA A 68 10.59 -4.92 -10.53
CA ALA A 68 11.65 -4.72 -11.51
C ALA A 68 11.60 -5.74 -12.67
N LYS A 69 11.11 -6.96 -12.41
CA LYS A 69 10.94 -8.00 -13.46
C LYS A 69 9.86 -7.65 -14.47
N LYS A 70 8.88 -6.84 -14.06
CA LYS A 70 7.69 -6.45 -14.83
C LYS A 70 7.79 -5.01 -15.34
N ALA A 71 8.85 -4.29 -14.97
CA ALA A 71 8.90 -2.84 -15.04
C ALA A 71 8.71 -2.26 -16.44
N TYR A 72 9.23 -2.91 -17.49
CA TYR A 72 9.11 -2.41 -18.86
C TYR A 72 7.82 -2.84 -19.56
N ASP A 73 7.14 -3.88 -19.07
CA ASP A 73 5.88 -4.39 -19.66
C ASP A 73 4.70 -3.43 -19.43
N VAL A 74 4.88 -2.45 -18.54
CA VAL A 74 3.86 -1.46 -18.19
C VAL A 74 3.80 -0.28 -19.15
N ILE A 75 4.86 -0.05 -19.94
CA ILE A 75 4.93 1.09 -20.84
C ILE A 75 3.85 0.94 -21.93
N SER A 76 2.96 1.92 -21.99
CA SER A 76 1.84 1.93 -22.93
C SER A 76 1.45 3.35 -23.33
N GLU A 77 1.07 3.52 -24.59
CA GLU A 77 0.53 4.79 -25.10
C GLU A 77 -0.95 4.99 -24.78
N GLU A 78 -1.68 3.91 -24.46
CA GLU A 78 -3.15 3.92 -24.32
C GLU A 78 -3.63 3.88 -22.86
N ARG A 79 -2.78 3.41 -21.93
CA ARG A 79 -3.16 3.21 -20.53
C ARG A 79 -2.04 3.56 -19.55
N PHE A 80 -2.44 3.97 -18.36
CA PHE A 80 -1.54 4.14 -17.23
C PHE A 80 -1.50 2.84 -16.41
N VAL A 81 -0.31 2.25 -16.29
CA VAL A 81 -0.03 1.03 -15.54
C VAL A 81 1.07 1.37 -14.53
N PRO A 82 0.74 1.98 -13.39
CA PRO A 82 1.73 2.30 -12.38
C PRO A 82 2.32 1.03 -11.76
N LEU A 83 3.63 1.05 -11.47
CA LEU A 83 4.26 0.06 -10.60
C LEU A 83 3.92 0.44 -9.16
N CYS A 84 3.29 -0.46 -8.39
CA CYS A 84 2.83 -0.18 -7.04
C CYS A 84 3.37 -1.19 -6.05
N ILE A 85 3.73 -0.73 -4.86
CA ILE A 85 3.84 -1.57 -3.67
C ILE A 85 2.68 -1.20 -2.75
N GLN A 86 1.93 -2.18 -2.26
CA GLN A 86 0.79 -1.94 -1.38
C GLN A 86 0.88 -2.83 -0.15
N GLN A 87 0.90 -2.21 1.03
CA GLN A 87 0.91 -2.93 2.29
C GLN A 87 -0.53 -3.23 2.74
N ASP A 88 -0.99 -4.46 2.50
CA ASP A 88 -2.32 -4.93 2.91
C ASP A 88 -2.35 -5.51 4.34
N ILE A 89 -1.63 -4.84 5.26
CA ILE A 89 -1.56 -5.21 6.67
C ILE A 89 -2.98 -5.10 7.26
N TYR A 90 -3.56 -6.23 7.64
CA TYR A 90 -4.94 -6.35 8.15
C TYR A 90 -6.06 -5.78 7.25
N GLY A 91 -5.76 -5.49 5.97
CA GLY A 91 -6.73 -4.96 5.00
C GLY A 91 -7.49 -3.71 5.48
N VAL A 92 -8.81 -3.67 5.23
CA VAL A 92 -9.69 -2.57 5.70
C VAL A 92 -9.79 -2.46 7.21
N HIS A 93 -9.36 -3.50 7.94
CA HIS A 93 -9.38 -3.57 9.41
C HIS A 93 -8.07 -3.11 10.05
N PHE A 94 -7.15 -2.51 9.28
CA PHE A 94 -5.90 -1.94 9.80
C PHE A 94 -6.14 -0.98 10.98
N THR A 95 -7.09 -0.06 10.82
CA THR A 95 -7.41 0.91 11.88
C THR A 95 -8.10 0.23 13.07
N ASP A 96 -8.96 -0.76 12.82
CA ASP A 96 -9.65 -1.49 13.88
C ASP A 96 -8.66 -2.22 14.79
N LYS A 97 -7.64 -2.86 14.19
CA LYS A 97 -6.53 -3.50 14.92
C LYS A 97 -5.74 -2.50 15.76
N ILE A 98 -5.52 -1.28 15.26
CA ILE A 98 -4.86 -0.21 16.02
C ILE A 98 -5.69 0.17 17.26
N PHE A 99 -7.02 0.18 17.17
CA PHE A 99 -7.93 0.41 18.30
C PHE A 99 -8.12 -0.81 19.22
N GLY A 100 -7.40 -1.90 18.99
CA GLY A 100 -7.39 -3.08 19.84
C GLY A 100 -8.41 -4.15 19.46
N ALA A 101 -9.08 -4.03 18.31
CA ALA A 101 -9.92 -5.12 17.81
C ALA A 101 -9.08 -6.36 17.50
N GLU A 102 -9.64 -7.53 17.78
CA GLU A 102 -9.07 -8.76 17.26
C GLU A 102 -9.36 -8.82 15.75
N VAL A 103 -8.30 -8.93 14.95
CA VAL A 103 -8.40 -9.05 13.48
C VAL A 103 -7.73 -10.32 13.05
N VAL A 104 -8.45 -11.16 12.33
CA VAL A 104 -8.00 -12.49 11.88
C VAL A 104 -8.28 -12.71 10.40
N LEU A 105 -7.41 -13.46 9.74
CA LEU A 105 -7.66 -13.91 8.38
C LEU A 105 -8.52 -15.18 8.43
N LYS A 106 -9.77 -15.11 7.94
CA LYS A 106 -10.72 -16.23 7.92
C LYS A 106 -11.44 -16.27 6.57
N SER A 107 -11.57 -17.47 5.99
CA SER A 107 -12.28 -17.70 4.73
C SER A 107 -11.79 -16.82 3.56
N GLY A 108 -10.49 -16.52 3.51
CA GLY A 108 -9.89 -15.71 2.45
C GLY A 108 -10.01 -14.20 2.62
N GLY A 109 -10.53 -13.72 3.75
CA GLY A 109 -10.65 -12.29 4.04
C GLY A 109 -10.28 -11.92 5.48
N TRP A 110 -9.92 -10.66 5.70
CA TRP A 110 -9.75 -10.11 7.03
C TRP A 110 -11.11 -9.92 7.70
N ASN A 111 -11.21 -10.31 8.97
CA ASN A 111 -12.42 -10.16 9.79
C ASN A 111 -12.03 -9.49 11.10
N SER A 112 -12.86 -8.56 11.57
CA SER A 112 -12.71 -7.89 12.87
C SER A 112 -13.77 -8.38 13.85
N PHE A 113 -13.40 -8.52 15.12
CA PHE A 113 -14.33 -8.79 16.21
C PHE A 113 -14.67 -7.49 16.96
N TYR A 114 -15.93 -7.36 17.38
CA TYR A 114 -16.40 -6.19 18.11
C TYR A 114 -15.66 -6.02 19.44
N LEU A 115 -15.47 -4.76 19.82
CA LEU A 115 -14.93 -4.39 21.12
C LEU A 115 -15.96 -4.65 22.21
N THR A 116 -15.46 -5.03 23.38
CA THR A 116 -16.25 -5.10 24.61
C THR A 116 -16.21 -3.80 25.42
N THR A 117 -15.30 -2.89 25.09
CA THR A 117 -15.17 -1.56 25.72
C THR A 117 -16.42 -0.72 25.46
N PRO A 118 -17.09 -0.15 26.47
CA PRO A 118 -18.29 0.65 26.26
C PRO A 118 -18.10 1.82 25.28
N ILE A 119 -19.16 2.15 24.53
CA ILE A 119 -19.18 3.31 23.65
C ILE A 119 -18.93 4.58 24.49
N GLY A 120 -17.98 5.40 24.07
CA GLY A 120 -17.55 6.61 24.78
C GLY A 120 -16.36 6.40 25.73
N GLU A 121 -15.95 5.14 25.98
CA GLU A 121 -14.81 4.81 26.84
C GLU A 121 -13.57 4.34 26.04
N LEU A 122 -13.67 4.27 24.72
CA LEU A 122 -12.56 3.91 23.85
C LEU A 122 -11.42 4.93 23.97
N LYS A 123 -10.24 4.47 24.39
CA LYS A 123 -9.05 5.31 24.54
C LYS A 123 -8.38 5.52 23.19
N LYS A 124 -7.77 6.69 23.02
CA LYS A 124 -6.87 6.95 21.91
C LYS A 124 -5.68 5.97 21.98
N PRO A 125 -5.34 5.26 20.89
CA PRO A 125 -4.19 4.36 20.85
C PRO A 125 -2.88 5.15 20.95
N ASP A 126 -1.91 4.60 21.68
CA ASP A 126 -0.54 5.09 21.69
C ASP A 126 0.22 4.51 20.48
N LEU A 127 0.48 5.37 19.49
CA LEU A 127 1.15 4.95 18.26
C LEU A 127 2.64 4.65 18.45
N GLU A 128 3.30 5.15 19.50
CA GLU A 128 4.72 4.86 19.69
C GLU A 128 4.96 3.41 20.13
N THR A 129 3.96 2.76 20.72
CA THR A 129 4.03 1.36 21.16
C THR A 129 3.10 0.41 20.40
N ASN A 130 2.26 0.91 19.49
CA ASN A 130 1.31 0.08 18.76
C ASN A 130 2.02 -0.75 17.67
N GLU A 131 2.10 -2.07 17.85
CA GLU A 131 2.81 -2.98 16.94
C GLU A 131 2.31 -2.90 15.49
N THR A 132 0.99 -2.76 15.29
CA THR A 132 0.40 -2.66 13.94
C THR A 132 0.88 -1.41 13.21
N TRP A 133 0.88 -0.27 13.91
CA TRP A 133 1.42 0.97 13.38
C TRP A 133 2.93 0.89 13.16
N LEU A 134 3.68 0.26 14.08
CA LEU A 134 5.12 0.12 13.97
C LEU A 134 5.54 -0.70 12.73
N ILE A 135 4.79 -1.74 12.36
CA ILE A 135 5.02 -2.48 11.11
C ILE A 135 4.85 -1.53 9.92
N ALA A 136 3.72 -0.81 9.81
CA ALA A 136 3.49 0.10 8.68
C ALA A 136 4.55 1.21 8.60
N LYS A 137 4.99 1.73 9.75
CA LYS A 137 6.07 2.73 9.87
C LYS A 137 7.42 2.16 9.38
N ARG A 138 7.73 0.90 9.66
CA ARG A 138 8.94 0.20 9.19
C ARG A 138 8.93 -0.02 7.69
N VAL A 139 7.80 -0.50 7.15
CA VAL A 139 7.61 -0.67 5.69
C VAL A 139 7.81 0.66 4.96
N ALA A 140 7.18 1.74 5.44
CA ALA A 140 7.30 3.07 4.83
C ALA A 140 8.74 3.60 4.88
N LYS A 141 9.45 3.44 6.01
CA LYS A 141 10.87 3.82 6.12
C LYS A 141 11.74 3.03 5.16
N ALA A 142 11.61 1.71 5.15
CA ALA A 142 12.38 0.85 4.27
C ALA A 142 12.20 1.23 2.80
N PHE A 143 10.98 1.53 2.38
CA PHE A 143 10.71 2.01 1.03
C PHE A 143 11.44 3.33 0.71
N VAL A 144 11.38 4.31 1.62
CA VAL A 144 12.08 5.59 1.46
C VAL A 144 13.60 5.41 1.44
N ASP A 145 14.15 4.59 2.34
CA ASP A 145 15.59 4.34 2.46
C ASP A 145 16.16 3.62 1.23
N LEU A 146 15.32 2.88 0.49
CA LEU A 146 15.72 2.21 -0.75
C LEU A 146 15.85 3.17 -1.93
N ASP A 147 15.38 4.41 -1.85
CA ASP A 147 15.64 5.50 -2.81
C ASP A 147 15.41 5.09 -4.28
N VAL A 148 14.17 4.66 -4.58
CA VAL A 148 13.70 4.33 -5.93
C VAL A 148 12.64 5.32 -6.38
N SER A 149 12.66 5.68 -7.66
CA SER A 149 11.89 6.83 -8.18
C SER A 149 10.60 6.45 -8.90
N VAL A 150 10.47 5.22 -9.39
CA VAL A 150 9.34 4.80 -10.25
C VAL A 150 8.15 4.23 -9.47
N PRO A 151 8.32 3.33 -8.48
CA PRO A 151 7.17 2.71 -7.83
C PRO A 151 6.36 3.68 -6.96
N PHE A 152 5.03 3.56 -6.97
CA PHE A 152 4.17 4.19 -5.98
C PHE A 152 4.11 3.36 -4.70
N PHE A 153 4.19 4.07 -3.57
CA PHE A 153 3.96 3.50 -2.26
C PHE A 153 2.50 3.66 -1.83
N GLY A 154 1.76 2.55 -1.82
CA GLY A 154 0.42 2.45 -1.29
C GLY A 154 0.43 2.41 0.24
N LEU A 155 -0.33 3.32 0.85
CA LEU A 155 -0.56 3.33 2.30
C LEU A 155 -1.53 2.22 2.71
N PRO A 156 -1.55 1.80 4.00
CA PRO A 156 -2.56 0.87 4.49
C PRO A 156 -3.94 1.45 4.23
N THR A 157 -4.92 0.58 3.97
CA THR A 157 -6.29 1.04 3.74
C THR A 157 -6.85 1.64 5.03
N ILE A 158 -7.22 2.92 4.98
CA ILE A 158 -7.92 3.60 6.07
C ILE A 158 -9.40 3.64 5.69
N ALA A 159 -10.20 2.83 6.39
CA ALA A 159 -11.64 2.85 6.21
C ALA A 159 -12.23 4.17 6.73
N SER A 160 -13.44 4.52 6.26
CA SER A 160 -14.14 5.70 6.76
C SER A 160 -14.44 5.56 8.26
N VAL A 161 -14.57 6.69 8.97
CA VAL A 161 -14.92 6.70 10.40
C VAL A 161 -16.22 5.94 10.70
N LEU A 162 -17.18 5.96 9.77
CA LEU A 162 -18.42 5.20 9.87
C LEU A 162 -18.16 3.69 9.77
N ASN A 163 -17.32 3.27 8.82
CA ASN A 163 -16.98 1.87 8.65
C ASN A 163 -16.20 1.33 9.86
N ILE A 164 -15.28 2.13 10.40
CA ILE A 164 -14.56 1.80 11.64
C ILE A 164 -15.55 1.64 12.80
N ALA A 165 -16.51 2.56 12.96
CA ALA A 165 -17.51 2.45 14.03
C ALA A 165 -18.33 1.16 13.93
N VAL A 166 -18.80 0.80 12.73
CA VAL A 166 -19.51 -0.45 12.47
C VAL A 166 -18.61 -1.66 12.73
N ASN A 167 -17.36 -1.65 12.27
CA ASN A 167 -16.42 -2.75 12.50
C ASN A 167 -16.11 -2.98 13.98
N LEU A 168 -16.10 -1.92 14.79
CA LEU A 168 -15.79 -1.99 16.22
C LEU A 168 -17.01 -2.32 17.09
N TYR A 169 -18.23 -1.96 16.69
CA TYR A 169 -19.41 -2.01 17.57
C TYR A 169 -20.67 -2.66 16.97
N GLY A 170 -20.71 -2.91 15.66
CA GLY A 170 -21.88 -3.45 14.95
C GLY A 170 -22.83 -2.39 14.41
#